data_AF-A0A2N2GCJ4-F1
#
_entry.id   AF-A0A2N2GCJ4-F1
#
_cell.length_a   1.000
_cell.length_b   1.000
_cell.length_c   1.000
_cell.angle_alpha   90.00
_cell.angle_beta   90.00
_cell.angle_gamma   90.00
#
_symmetry.space_group_name_H-M   'P 1'
#
loop_
_entity.id
_entity.type
_entity.pdbx_description
1 polymer ?
#
loop_
_entity_poly.entity_id
_entity_poly.type
_entity_poly.pdbx_seq_one_letter_code
_entity_poly.pdbx_strand_id
1 'polypeptide(L)'
;MKKTLGTMMVAAAVVLLTATFGFAEYAAAGAANFPYFQLGLLIVGGLLLIQLKRRFTKIYITEAVGAFALYTVLMALVTNPVIELVKTIVT
;
A
#
# COMPACT_ATOMS: atom_id res chain seq x y z
N MET A 1 10.71 18.64 -16.24
CA MET A 1 11.34 17.99 -15.06
C MET A 1 10.45 17.96 -13.81
N LYS A 2 9.72 19.03 -13.46
CA LYS A 2 8.82 19.04 -12.27
C LYS A 2 7.75 17.92 -12.26
N LYS A 3 7.18 17.58 -13.43
CA LYS A 3 6.20 16.48 -13.55
C LYS A 3 6.80 15.10 -13.24
N THR A 4 8.04 14.85 -13.66
CA THR A 4 8.77 13.60 -13.41
C THR A 4 9.06 13.42 -11.92
N LEU A 5 9.45 14.49 -11.22
CA LEU A 5 9.72 14.47 -9.78
C LEU A 5 8.47 14.09 -8.98
N GLY A 6 7.30 14.64 -9.35
CA GLY A 6 6.03 14.30 -8.70
C GLY A 6 5.65 12.83 -8.85
N THR A 7 5.83 12.24 -10.04
CA THR A 7 5.57 10.82 -10.26
C THR A 7 6.57 9.92 -9.52
N MET A 8 7.86 10.32 -9.46
CA MET A 8 8.87 9.59 -8.69
C MET A 8 8.55 9.56 -7.19
N MET A 9 8.08 10.67 -6.61
CA MET A 9 7.67 10.70 -5.20
C MET A 9 6.49 9.78 -4.91
N VAL A 10 5.49 9.74 -5.81
CA VAL A 10 4.37 8.79 -5.68
C VAL A 10 4.86 7.35 -5.78
N ALA A 11 5.77 7.05 -6.71
CA ALA A 11 6.34 5.71 -6.85
C ALA A 11 7.14 5.29 -5.59
N ALA A 12 7.96 6.20 -5.04
CA ALA A 12 8.68 5.95 -3.80
C ALA A 12 7.72 5.66 -2.63
N ALA A 13 6.64 6.45 -2.49
CA ALA A 13 5.63 6.23 -1.47
C ALA A 13 4.91 4.88 -1.65
N VAL A 14 4.56 4.51 -2.88
CA VAL A 14 3.97 3.19 -3.19
C VAL A 14 4.89 2.07 -2.72
N VAL A 15 6.17 2.12 -3.08
CA VAL A 15 7.15 1.10 -2.67
C VAL A 15 7.26 1.02 -1.15
N LEU A 16 7.39 2.16 -0.46
CA LEU A 16 7.54 2.20 1.00
C LEU A 16 6.29 1.69 1.73
N LEU A 17 5.09 2.02 1.25
CA LEU A 17 3.84 1.57 1.85
C LEU A 17 3.63 0.07 1.61
N THR A 18 3.91 -0.43 0.40
CA THR A 18 3.87 -1.87 0.11
C THR A 18 4.91 -2.65 0.92
N ALA A 19 6.12 -2.11 1.09
CA ALA A 19 7.15 -2.72 1.94
C ALA A 19 6.73 -2.73 3.42
N THR A 20 6.12 -1.64 3.90
CA THR A 20 5.59 -1.56 5.27
C THR A 20 4.52 -2.61 5.52
N PHE A 21 3.59 -2.77 4.57
CA PHE A 21 2.59 -3.85 4.63
C PHE A 21 3.27 -5.22 4.73
N GLY A 22 4.23 -5.51 3.84
CA GLY A 22 4.92 -6.79 3.86
C GLY A 22 5.69 -7.05 5.16
N PHE A 23 6.36 -6.04 5.70
CA PHE A 23 7.06 -6.19 6.98
C PHE A 23 6.09 -6.45 8.13
N ALA A 24 5.01 -5.68 8.23
CA ALA A 24 4.03 -5.80 9.30
C ALA A 24 3.31 -7.15 9.29
N GLU A 25 2.85 -7.60 8.12
CA GLU A 25 2.15 -8.89 7.96
C GLU A 25 3.09 -10.08 8.23
N TYR A 26 4.34 -10.00 7.77
CA TYR A 26 5.32 -11.04 8.06
C TYR A 26 5.63 -11.12 9.56
N ALA A 27 5.74 -9.97 10.25
CA ALA A 27 5.94 -9.92 11.69
C ALA A 27 4.72 -10.48 12.46
N ALA A 28 3.51 -10.30 11.94
CA ALA A 28 2.28 -10.78 12.58
C ALA A 28 2.04 -12.29 12.38
N ALA A 29 2.34 -12.85 11.20
CA ALA A 29 1.90 -14.20 10.82
C ALA A 29 3.03 -15.17 10.43
N GLY A 30 4.23 -14.66 10.17
CA GLY A 30 5.32 -15.42 9.56
C GLY A 30 5.04 -15.84 8.11
N ALA A 31 5.99 -16.59 7.53
CA ALA A 31 5.96 -16.95 6.10
C ALA A 31 4.76 -17.84 5.70
N ALA A 32 4.29 -18.71 6.60
CA ALA A 32 3.25 -19.70 6.31
C ALA A 32 1.87 -19.07 6.08
N ASN A 33 1.59 -17.95 6.76
CA ASN A 33 0.28 -17.29 6.73
C ASN A 33 0.34 -15.90 6.05
N PHE A 34 1.40 -15.66 5.28
CA PHE A 34 1.63 -14.36 4.66
C PHE A 34 0.57 -14.06 3.56
N PRO A 35 -0.06 -12.87 3.55
CA PRO A 35 -1.13 -12.52 2.63
C PRO A 35 -0.61 -12.11 1.24
N TYR A 36 -0.11 -13.07 0.46
CA TYR A 36 0.47 -12.83 -0.88
C TYR A 36 -0.52 -12.21 -1.87
N PHE A 37 -1.81 -12.53 -1.76
CA PHE A 37 -2.83 -11.96 -2.65
C PHE A 37 -2.96 -10.45 -2.45
N GLN A 38 -3.09 -9.99 -1.20
CA GLN A 38 -3.16 -8.58 -0.83
C GLN A 38 -1.86 -7.85 -1.19
N LEU A 39 -0.69 -8.49 -0.99
CA LEU A 39 0.58 -7.93 -1.47
C LEU A 39 0.57 -7.72 -2.99
N GLY A 40 0.10 -8.72 -3.76
CA GLY A 40 -0.03 -8.61 -5.21
C GLY A 40 -0.98 -7.49 -5.64
N LEU A 41 -2.12 -7.35 -4.94
CA LEU A 41 -3.07 -6.27 -5.17
C LEU A 41 -2.46 -4.89 -4.89
N LEU A 42 -1.66 -4.73 -3.84
CA LEU A 42 -0.93 -3.49 -3.56
C LEU A 42 0.06 -3.13 -4.67
N ILE A 43 0.81 -4.12 -5.18
CA ILE A 43 1.73 -3.91 -6.29
C ILE A 43 0.97 -3.45 -7.53
N VAL A 44 -0.08 -4.18 -7.94
CA VAL A 44 -0.87 -3.84 -9.13
C VAL A 44 -1.57 -2.49 -8.97
N GLY A 45 -2.22 -2.25 -7.83
CA GLY A 45 -2.87 -0.98 -7.52
C GLY A 45 -1.89 0.20 -7.51
N GLY A 46 -0.70 0.00 -6.99
CA GLY A 46 0.37 1.01 -6.97
C GLY A 46 0.86 1.36 -8.37
N LEU A 47 1.07 0.35 -9.21
CA LEU A 47 1.42 0.54 -10.63
C LEU A 47 0.32 1.31 -11.37
N LEU A 48 -0.95 0.96 -11.18
CA LEU A 48 -2.08 1.67 -11.78
C LEU A 48 -2.13 3.13 -11.34
N LEU A 49 -1.94 3.41 -10.05
CA LEU A 49 -1.93 4.77 -9.52
C LEU A 49 -0.77 5.61 -10.09
N ILE A 50 0.43 5.04 -10.18
CA ILE A 50 1.60 5.71 -10.78
C ILE A 50 1.29 6.05 -12.25
N GLN A 51 0.64 5.14 -12.98
CA GLN A 51 0.24 5.38 -14.37
C GLN A 51 -0.80 6.50 -14.48
N LEU A 52 -1.79 6.54 -13.59
CA LEU A 52 -2.77 7.62 -13.52
C LEU A 52 -2.09 8.96 -13.22
N LYS A 53 -1.21 9.03 -12.22
CA LYS A 53 -0.44 10.24 -11.89
C LYS A 53 0.40 10.73 -13.07
N ARG A 54 1.02 9.81 -13.80
CA ARG A 54 1.82 10.12 -14.99
C ARG A 54 0.97 10.69 -16.13
N ARG A 55 -0.23 10.13 -16.34
CA ARG A 55 -1.16 10.54 -17.41
C ARG A 55 -1.91 11.83 -17.07
N PHE A 56 -2.37 11.98 -15.83
CA PHE A 56 -3.24 13.07 -15.38
C PHE A 56 -2.48 14.04 -14.48
N THR A 57 -2.01 15.13 -15.08
CA THR A 57 -1.15 16.12 -14.40
C THR A 57 -1.83 16.94 -13.30
N LYS A 58 -3.17 16.85 -13.19
CA LYS A 58 -3.97 17.53 -12.16
C LYS A 58 -4.07 16.76 -10.84
N ILE A 59 -3.73 15.46 -10.82
CA ILE A 59 -3.70 14.68 -9.58
C ILE A 59 -2.57 15.23 -8.71
N TYR A 60 -2.84 15.65 -7.47
CA TYR A 60 -1.78 16.13 -6.58
C TYR A 60 -0.98 14.96 -5.97
N ILE A 61 0.26 15.22 -5.55
CA ILE A 61 1.12 14.16 -4.98
C ILE A 61 0.52 13.66 -3.66
N THR A 62 0.09 14.57 -2.79
CA THR A 62 -0.53 14.27 -1.50
C THR A 62 -1.79 13.44 -1.64
N GLU A 63 -2.64 13.76 -2.62
CA GLU A 63 -3.86 12.98 -2.93
C GLU A 63 -3.53 11.57 -3.38
N ALA A 64 -2.58 11.40 -4.30
CA ALA A 64 -2.18 10.08 -4.77
C ALA A 64 -1.57 9.24 -3.64
N VAL A 65 -0.64 9.82 -2.87
CA VAL A 65 -0.03 9.14 -1.72
C VAL A 65 -1.07 8.79 -0.65
N GLY A 66 -1.98 9.73 -0.34
CA GLY A 66 -3.06 9.50 0.62
C GLY A 66 -4.02 8.41 0.19
N ALA A 67 -4.40 8.38 -1.10
CA ALA A 67 -5.24 7.33 -1.66
C ALA A 67 -4.57 5.95 -1.55
N PHE A 68 -3.27 5.87 -1.86
CA PHE A 68 -2.54 4.61 -1.74
C PHE A 68 -2.31 4.19 -0.29
N ALA A 69 -2.08 5.14 0.61
CA ALA A 69 -1.97 4.86 2.04
C ALA A 69 -3.28 4.29 2.59
N LEU A 70 -4.42 4.91 2.27
CA LEU A 70 -5.73 4.38 2.67
C LEU A 70 -5.97 2.99 2.07
N TYR A 71 -5.66 2.80 0.79
CA TYR A 71 -5.76 1.50 0.14
C TYR A 71 -4.89 0.43 0.84
N THR A 72 -3.67 0.78 1.25
CA THR A 72 -2.77 -0.11 1.99
C THR A 72 -3.35 -0.52 3.34
N VAL A 73 -3.91 0.43 4.09
CA VAL A 73 -4.60 0.16 5.36
C VAL A 73 -5.81 -0.75 5.14
N LEU A 74 -6.62 -0.48 4.12
CA LEU A 74 -7.77 -1.32 3.80
C LEU A 74 -7.36 -2.74 3.41
N MET A 75 -6.28 -2.91 2.65
CA MET A 75 -5.76 -4.24 2.33
C MET A 75 -5.28 -4.98 3.58
N ALA A 76 -4.60 -4.29 4.51
CA ALA A 76 -4.16 -4.84 5.80
C ALA A 76 -5.33 -5.28 6.67
N LEU A 77 -6.38 -4.47 6.82
CA LEU A 77 -7.51 -4.80 7.69
C LEU A 77 -8.31 -6.04 7.25
N VAL A 78 -8.14 -6.48 6.00
CA VAL A 78 -8.83 -7.64 5.41
C VAL A 78 -7.91 -8.87 5.38
N THR A 79 -6.76 -8.84 6.07
CA THR A 79 -5.89 -10.01 6.24
C THR A 79 -6.23 -10.75 7.55
N ASN A 80 -6.11 -12.07 7.55
CA ASN A 80 -6.29 -12.87 8.76
C ASN A 80 -5.35 -12.43 9.91
N PRO A 81 -4.05 -12.19 9.68
CA PRO A 81 -3.12 -11.81 10.75
C PRO A 81 -3.52 -10.51 11.45
N VAL A 82 -3.96 -9.51 10.69
CA VAL A 82 -4.40 -8.23 11.26
C VAL A 82 -5.73 -8.37 11.99
N ILE A 83 -6.69 -9.15 11.45
CA ILE A 83 -7.97 -9.41 12.13
C ILE A 83 -7.74 -10.12 13.48
N GLU A 84 -6.84 -11.09 13.53
CA GLU A 84 -6.49 -11.81 14.76
C GLU A 84 -5.81 -10.89 15.79
N LEU A 85 -4.90 -10.03 15.32
CA LEU A 85 -4.28 -9.01 16.17
C LEU A 85 -5.33 -8.05 16.77
N VAL A 86 -6.24 -7.53 15.94
CA VAL A 86 -7.30 -6.61 16.38
C VAL A 86 -8.22 -7.27 17.40
N LYS A 87 -8.61 -8.53 17.19
CA LYS A 87 -9.42 -9.29 18.16
C LYS A 87 -8.75 -9.39 19.53
N THR A 88 -7.42 -9.58 19.54
CA THR A 88 -6.62 -9.68 20.77
C THR A 88 -6.53 -8.36 21.53
N ILE A 89 -6.62 -7.22 20.85
CA ILE A 89 -6.56 -5.89 21.49
C ILE A 89 -7.92 -5.47 22.07
N VAL A 90 -9.01 -5.88 21.41
CA VAL A 90 -10.38 -5.46 21.76
C VAL A 90 -11.03 -6.36 22.81
N THR A 91 -10.46 -7.55 23.05
CA THR A 91 -10.99 -8.54 24.01
C THR A 91 -10.06 -8.67 25.20
#